data_AF-A0A938QEJ0-F1
#
_entry.id   AF-A0A938QEJ0-F1
#
_cell.length_a   1.000
_cell.length_b   1.000
_cell.length_c   1.000
_cell.angle_alpha   90.00
_cell.angle_beta   90.00
_cell.angle_gamma   90.00
#
_symmetry.space_group_name_H-M   'P 1'
#
loop_
_entity.id
_entity.type
_entity.pdbx_description
1 polymer ?
#
loop_
_entity_poly.entity_id
_entity_poly.type
_entity_poly.pdbx_seq_one_letter_code
_entity_poly.pdbx_strand_id
1 'polypeptide(L)'
;MRIGTLALAVLTLGLLASATWGALTETVVVNVDALVASAANLTIGATTINFPDADPDTTPVVPAQQNPVVVTASAQTGSKKVVDLSVMAAGDLTSGSNTIPITNVSWIATGSGYLPGTMSRTSPQPAGNWQGHGTRNGTFSYFLVNSWAYKTGNYTATATYTLTVP
;
A
#
# COMPACT_ATOMS: atom_id res chain seq x y z
N MET A 1 37.72 -84.82 -64.62
CA MET A 1 37.63 -83.35 -64.75
C MET A 1 36.20 -82.96 -64.42
N ARG A 2 35.84 -82.60 -63.19
CA ARG A 2 35.99 -81.29 -62.52
C ARG A 2 35.40 -80.10 -63.29
N ILE A 3 34.33 -79.52 -62.69
CA ILE A 3 33.91 -78.10 -62.64
C ILE A 3 33.19 -77.58 -63.90
N GLY A 4 32.04 -76.86 -63.85
CA GLY A 4 31.41 -76.15 -62.73
C GLY A 4 29.99 -75.63 -63.02
N THR A 5 29.41 -75.11 -61.94
CA THR A 5 28.11 -74.46 -61.67
C THR A 5 27.79 -73.20 -62.48
N LEU A 6 26.49 -72.90 -62.68
CA LEU A 6 25.87 -71.59 -62.33
C LEU A 6 24.33 -71.59 -62.50
N ALA A 7 23.67 -70.96 -61.53
CA ALA A 7 22.22 -70.85 -61.32
C ALA A 7 21.68 -69.47 -61.72
N LEU A 8 20.37 -69.34 -62.03
CA LEU A 8 19.60 -68.07 -61.92
C LEU A 8 18.11 -68.30 -62.28
N ALA A 9 17.11 -67.56 -61.81
CA ALA A 9 16.67 -67.13 -60.48
C ALA A 9 15.18 -66.75 -60.67
N VAL A 10 14.31 -67.19 -59.77
CA VAL A 10 12.88 -66.83 -59.72
C VAL A 10 12.75 -65.47 -59.00
N LEU A 11 12.05 -64.51 -59.60
CA LEU A 11 11.74 -63.23 -58.94
C LEU A 11 10.21 -63.06 -58.82
N THR A 12 9.67 -63.42 -57.66
CA THR A 12 8.32 -63.03 -57.23
C THR A 12 8.40 -61.67 -56.54
N LEU A 13 7.76 -60.67 -57.15
CA LEU A 13 7.70 -59.29 -56.67
C LEU A 13 6.67 -59.19 -55.53
N GLY A 14 7.14 -59.15 -54.28
CA GLY A 14 6.32 -58.87 -53.11
C GLY A 14 6.15 -57.36 -52.91
N LEU A 15 4.92 -56.85 -53.05
CA LEU A 15 4.57 -55.50 -52.60
C LEU A 15 4.62 -55.44 -51.06
N LEU A 16 5.62 -54.75 -50.52
CA LEU A 16 5.64 -54.30 -49.14
C LEU A 16 4.79 -53.04 -49.02
N ALA A 17 3.60 -53.14 -48.43
CA ALA A 17 2.83 -51.99 -47.98
C ALA A 17 3.55 -51.39 -46.76
N SER A 18 4.21 -50.25 -46.93
CA SER A 18 4.74 -49.45 -45.83
C SER A 18 3.59 -48.80 -45.07
N ALA A 19 3.19 -49.37 -43.94
CA ALA A 19 2.29 -48.71 -43.01
C ALA A 19 3.02 -47.50 -42.40
N THR A 20 2.56 -46.29 -42.70
CA THR A 20 3.04 -45.07 -42.04
C THR A 20 2.43 -45.02 -40.65
N TRP A 21 3.26 -45.21 -39.62
CA TRP A 21 2.84 -45.04 -38.23
C TRP A 21 2.69 -43.53 -37.99
N GLY A 22 1.46 -43.03 -38.02
CA GLY A 22 1.16 -41.64 -37.67
C GLY A 22 1.49 -41.40 -36.20
N ALA A 23 2.07 -40.23 -35.87
CA ALA A 23 2.35 -39.86 -34.49
C ALA A 23 1.03 -39.68 -33.71
N LEU A 24 0.88 -40.41 -32.60
CA LEU A 24 -0.22 -40.21 -31.66
C LEU A 24 0.18 -39.10 -30.68
N THR A 25 -0.63 -38.04 -30.60
CA THR A 25 -0.43 -36.92 -29.69
C THR A 25 -1.52 -36.95 -28.63
N GLU A 26 -1.13 -36.97 -27.36
CA GLU A 26 -2.02 -36.83 -26.22
C GLU A 26 -1.72 -35.48 -25.54
N THR A 27 -2.76 -34.73 -25.17
CA THR A 27 -2.61 -33.41 -24.55
C THR A 27 -3.46 -33.38 -23.29
N VAL A 28 -2.84 -33.02 -22.17
CA VAL A 28 -3.51 -32.83 -20.87
C VAL A 28 -3.48 -31.35 -20.52
N VAL A 29 -4.63 -30.81 -20.17
CA VAL A 29 -4.75 -29.45 -19.64
C VAL A 29 -4.51 -29.49 -18.14
N VAL A 30 -3.64 -28.61 -17.65
CA VAL A 30 -3.40 -28.39 -16.23
C VAL A 30 -3.93 -27.01 -15.86
N ASN A 31 -4.68 -26.94 -14.76
CA ASN A 31 -5.11 -25.69 -14.17
C ASN A 31 -3.95 -25.07 -13.38
N VAL A 32 -3.68 -23.79 -13.62
CA VAL A 32 -2.69 -23.01 -12.88
C VAL A 32 -3.43 -21.89 -12.18
N ASP A 33 -3.58 -22.03 -10.87
CA ASP A 33 -4.36 -21.11 -10.03
C ASP A 33 -3.44 -20.32 -9.08
N ALA A 34 -3.76 -19.03 -8.89
CA ALA A 34 -3.09 -18.16 -7.93
C ALA A 34 -4.12 -17.31 -7.18
N LEU A 35 -4.04 -17.28 -5.84
CA LEU A 35 -4.86 -16.40 -5.01
C LEU A 35 -4.05 -15.17 -4.62
N VAL A 36 -4.59 -13.99 -4.92
CA VAL A 36 -4.06 -12.71 -4.46
C VAL A 36 -5.06 -12.12 -3.47
N ALA A 37 -4.70 -12.12 -2.18
CA ALA A 37 -5.52 -11.55 -1.12
C ALA A 37 -5.31 -10.03 -1.01
N SER A 38 -6.19 -9.36 -0.27
CA SER A 38 -6.01 -7.94 0.04
C SER A 38 -4.89 -7.73 1.06
N ALA A 39 -4.14 -6.64 0.89
CA ALA A 39 -3.04 -6.28 1.78
C ALA A 39 -2.91 -4.76 1.89
N ALA A 40 -2.47 -4.28 3.05
CA ALA A 40 -2.25 -2.87 3.33
C ALA A 40 -0.86 -2.67 3.94
N ASN A 41 -0.16 -1.62 3.52
CA ASN A 41 1.07 -1.15 4.14
C ASN A 41 1.05 0.37 4.23
N LEU A 42 1.30 0.89 5.43
CA LEU A 42 1.33 2.32 5.71
C LEU A 42 2.70 2.67 6.29
N THR A 43 3.35 3.68 5.71
CA THR A 43 4.59 4.26 6.22
C THR A 43 4.39 5.75 6.48
N ILE A 44 4.76 6.21 7.68
CA ILE A 44 4.77 7.62 8.06
C ILE A 44 6.23 8.03 8.30
N GLY A 45 6.70 9.07 7.62
CA GLY A 45 8.11 9.49 7.62
C GLY A 45 8.60 10.12 8.93
N ALA A 46 7.69 10.44 9.84
CA ALA A 46 7.99 10.92 11.19
C ALA A 46 7.08 10.24 12.21
N THR A 47 7.66 9.69 13.27
CA THR A 47 6.91 9.09 14.39
C THR A 47 6.63 10.07 15.53
N THR A 48 7.26 11.25 15.50
CA THR A 48 7.08 12.32 16.47
C THR A 48 6.87 13.64 15.74
N ILE A 49 5.84 14.39 16.15
CA ILE A 49 5.50 15.72 15.64
C ILE A 49 5.71 16.73 16.78
N ASN A 50 6.67 17.63 16.61
CA ASN A 50 7.04 18.62 17.61
C ASN A 50 6.70 20.03 17.11
N PHE A 51 5.97 20.77 17.95
CA PHE A 51 5.69 22.19 17.75
C PHE A 51 6.68 22.98 18.61
N PRO A 52 7.50 23.89 18.04
CA PRO A 52 8.40 24.72 18.83
C PRO A 52 7.61 25.72 19.70
N ASP A 53 8.23 26.19 20.77
CA ASP A 53 7.70 27.33 21.53
C ASP A 53 7.73 28.59 20.65
N ALA A 54 6.67 29.39 20.76
CA ALA A 54 6.51 30.62 20.00
C ALA A 54 5.58 31.58 20.74
N ASP A 55 5.77 32.88 20.52
CA ASP A 55 4.90 33.92 21.07
C ASP A 55 3.53 33.89 20.36
N PRO A 56 2.40 33.70 21.08
CA PRO A 56 1.06 33.66 20.50
C PRO A 56 0.63 34.93 19.74
N ASP A 57 1.17 36.11 20.08
CA ASP A 57 0.80 37.38 19.44
C ASP A 57 1.49 37.56 18.08
N THR A 58 2.68 36.98 17.91
CA THR A 58 3.42 37.04 16.64
C THR A 58 3.27 35.78 15.80
N THR A 59 3.06 34.63 16.45
CA THR A 59 2.92 33.30 15.83
C THR A 59 1.69 32.59 16.42
N PRO A 60 0.48 33.00 16.01
CA PRO A 60 -0.77 32.40 16.51
C PRO A 60 -0.99 30.97 16.01
N VAL A 61 -0.27 30.54 14.97
CA VAL A 61 -0.30 29.18 14.43
C VAL A 61 1.12 28.69 14.25
N VAL A 62 1.49 27.66 15.00
CA VAL A 62 2.85 27.12 15.04
C VAL A 62 2.95 25.92 14.10
N PRO A 63 3.82 25.95 13.08
CA PRO A 63 4.10 24.77 12.25
C PRO A 63 4.94 23.74 13.02
N ALA A 64 4.70 22.46 12.79
CA ALA A 64 5.57 21.41 13.32
C ALA A 64 6.94 21.42 12.63
N GLN A 65 7.99 21.07 13.38
CA GLN A 65 9.38 21.03 12.90
C GLN A 65 9.61 19.97 11.81
N GLN A 66 8.80 18.90 11.81
CA GLN A 66 8.93 17.78 10.86
C GLN A 66 8.18 18.03 9.55
N ASN A 67 7.55 19.19 9.38
CA ASN A 67 6.82 19.48 8.16
C ASN A 67 7.77 19.65 6.95
N PRO A 68 7.43 19.08 5.78
CA PRO A 68 6.32 18.16 5.54
C PRO A 68 6.64 16.70 5.95
N VAL A 69 5.68 16.01 6.56
CA VAL A 69 5.79 14.58 6.89
C VAL A 69 5.34 13.75 5.70
N VAL A 70 6.23 12.92 5.17
CA VAL A 70 5.91 12.01 4.05
C VAL A 70 5.00 10.88 4.53
N VAL A 71 3.95 10.58 3.77
CA VAL A 71 3.04 9.47 4.01
C VAL A 71 2.93 8.62 2.76
N THR A 72 3.17 7.31 2.91
CA THR A 72 3.04 6.33 1.84
C THR A 72 1.98 5.30 2.22
N ALA A 73 0.89 5.25 1.45
CA ALA A 73 -0.17 4.26 1.60
C ALA A 73 -0.12 3.29 0.41
N SER A 74 0.11 2.01 0.68
CA SER A 74 0.10 0.95 -0.33
C SER A 74 -1.03 -0.02 -0.05
N ALA A 75 -1.84 -0.30 -1.08
CA ALA A 75 -2.95 -1.22 -0.99
C ALA A 75 -2.95 -2.21 -2.15
N GLN A 76 -3.18 -3.47 -1.85
CA GLN A 76 -3.51 -4.51 -2.80
C GLN A 76 -4.98 -4.84 -2.63
N THR A 77 -5.82 -4.48 -3.62
CA THR A 77 -7.27 -4.74 -3.62
C THR A 77 -7.83 -4.69 -5.03
N GLY A 78 -9.10 -5.02 -5.19
CA GLY A 78 -9.80 -4.97 -6.48
C GLY A 78 -9.89 -3.52 -7.02
N SER A 79 -9.85 -3.35 -8.34
CA SER A 79 -9.78 -2.03 -8.99
C SER A 79 -10.89 -1.04 -8.63
N LYS A 80 -12.06 -1.53 -8.20
CA LYS A 80 -13.21 -0.70 -7.80
C LYS A 80 -13.38 -0.56 -6.28
N LYS A 81 -12.52 -1.21 -5.50
CA LYS A 81 -12.60 -1.18 -4.04
C LYS A 81 -12.02 0.12 -3.48
N VAL A 82 -12.63 0.63 -2.43
CA VAL A 82 -12.21 1.87 -1.77
C VAL A 82 -11.14 1.55 -0.75
N VAL A 83 -10.12 2.40 -0.68
CA VAL A 83 -9.04 2.37 0.30
C VAL A 83 -9.11 3.66 1.10
N ASP A 84 -9.24 3.55 2.42
CA ASP A 84 -9.43 4.68 3.31
C ASP A 84 -8.27 4.80 4.31
N LEU A 85 -7.74 6.00 4.45
CA LEU A 85 -6.79 6.36 5.49
C LEU A 85 -7.49 7.31 6.47
N SER A 86 -7.43 6.97 7.75
CA SER A 86 -7.94 7.82 8.83
C SER A 86 -6.88 8.05 9.90
N VAL A 87 -7.07 9.10 10.70
CA VAL A 87 -6.27 9.40 11.88
C VAL A 87 -7.17 9.72 13.07
N MET A 88 -6.82 9.22 14.25
CA MET A 88 -7.50 9.56 15.49
C MET A 88 -6.47 9.74 16.60
N ALA A 89 -6.62 10.80 17.40
CA ALA A 89 -5.82 10.98 18.59
C ALA A 89 -6.37 10.12 19.74
N ALA A 90 -5.49 9.62 20.60
CA ALA A 90 -5.90 8.91 21.81
C ALA A 90 -6.50 9.85 22.87
N GLY A 91 -6.20 11.15 22.79
CA GLY A 91 -6.63 12.16 23.75
C GLY A 91 -6.18 13.56 23.37
N ASP A 92 -6.40 14.49 24.30
CA ASP A 92 -5.85 15.83 24.23
C ASP A 92 -4.34 15.81 24.51
N LEU A 93 -3.63 16.85 24.08
CA LEU A 93 -2.23 17.06 24.43
C LEU A 93 -2.15 17.33 25.94
N THR A 94 -1.32 16.59 26.69
CA THR A 94 -1.29 16.67 28.16
C THR A 94 0.11 16.92 28.72
N SER A 95 0.19 17.77 29.76
CA SER A 95 1.39 18.00 30.56
C SER A 95 1.00 18.11 32.04
N GLY A 96 1.20 17.02 32.80
CA GLY A 96 0.66 16.90 34.16
C GLY A 96 -0.87 17.01 34.15
N SER A 97 -1.44 17.97 34.88
CA SER A 97 -2.89 18.24 34.89
C SER A 97 -3.34 19.24 33.82
N ASN A 98 -2.42 19.83 33.05
CA ASN A 98 -2.75 20.80 32.01
C ASN A 98 -3.04 20.09 30.70
N THR A 99 -4.00 20.60 29.93
CA THR A 99 -4.40 20.03 28.65
C THR A 99 -4.50 21.11 27.56
N ILE A 100 -4.20 20.71 26.32
CA ILE A 100 -4.48 21.47 25.11
C ILE A 100 -5.42 20.60 24.26
N PRO A 101 -6.64 21.07 23.93
CA PRO A 101 -7.57 20.30 23.12
C PRO A 101 -6.93 19.86 21.80
N ILE A 102 -7.04 18.58 21.45
CA ILE A 102 -6.42 18.08 20.23
C ILE A 102 -7.00 18.71 18.96
N THR A 103 -8.22 19.25 19.04
CA THR A 103 -8.87 20.02 17.98
C THR A 103 -8.11 21.29 17.58
N ASN A 104 -7.12 21.72 18.38
CA ASN A 104 -6.23 22.82 18.02
C ASN A 104 -5.05 22.37 17.14
N VAL A 105 -4.90 21.06 16.90
CA VAL A 105 -3.94 20.50 15.94
C VAL A 105 -4.65 20.20 14.62
N SER A 106 -4.18 20.80 13.53
CA SER A 106 -4.68 20.57 12.18
C SER A 106 -3.55 20.17 11.24
N TRP A 107 -3.89 19.68 10.06
CA TRP A 107 -2.92 19.43 9.00
C TRP A 107 -3.46 19.86 7.63
N ILE A 108 -2.53 20.30 6.79
CA ILE A 108 -2.75 20.37 5.34
C ILE A 108 -2.18 19.11 4.70
N ALA A 109 -2.76 18.71 3.58
CA ALA A 109 -2.34 17.53 2.86
C ALA A 109 -1.94 17.87 1.41
N THR A 110 -0.93 17.17 0.89
CA THR A 110 -0.59 17.19 -0.54
C THR A 110 -0.54 15.77 -1.09
N GLY A 111 -0.71 15.64 -2.41
CA GLY A 111 -0.81 14.34 -3.09
C GLY A 111 -2.26 13.96 -3.39
N SER A 112 -2.47 13.32 -4.54
CA SER A 112 -3.83 12.95 -4.99
C SER A 112 -4.50 12.03 -3.98
N GLY A 113 -5.72 12.37 -3.56
CA GLY A 113 -6.54 11.59 -2.64
C GLY A 113 -6.16 11.71 -1.16
N TYR A 114 -5.09 12.44 -0.81
CA TYR A 114 -4.84 12.84 0.58
C TYR A 114 -5.72 14.02 0.97
N LEU A 115 -6.21 14.04 2.20
CA LEU A 115 -7.22 14.98 2.67
C LEU A 115 -6.67 15.83 3.84
N PRO A 116 -6.85 17.16 3.82
CA PRO A 116 -6.55 18.01 4.98
C PRO A 116 -7.59 17.77 6.08
N GLY A 117 -7.25 18.14 7.32
CA GLY A 117 -8.16 17.91 8.44
C GLY A 117 -7.72 18.53 9.75
N THR A 118 -8.53 18.28 10.78
CA THR A 118 -8.28 18.69 12.17
C THR A 118 -8.37 17.46 13.04
N MET A 119 -7.45 17.31 14.01
CA MET A 119 -7.40 16.13 14.85
C MET A 119 -8.64 16.03 15.75
N SER A 120 -9.03 14.79 16.05
CA SER A 120 -10.14 14.49 16.96
C SER A 120 -9.76 13.30 17.85
N ARG A 121 -10.22 13.34 19.09
CA ARG A 121 -10.13 12.23 20.05
C ARG A 121 -11.40 11.42 20.19
N THR A 122 -12.49 11.86 19.55
CA THR A 122 -13.82 11.23 19.66
C THR A 122 -14.25 10.53 18.39
N SER A 123 -13.67 10.88 17.24
CA SER A 123 -14.03 10.33 15.94
C SER A 123 -12.80 10.25 15.02
N PRO A 124 -12.59 9.12 14.32
CA PRO A 124 -11.57 9.03 13.28
C PRO A 124 -11.80 10.07 12.20
N GLN A 125 -10.74 10.78 11.84
CA GLN A 125 -10.77 11.84 10.85
C GLN A 125 -10.25 11.30 9.52
N PRO A 126 -10.94 11.55 8.40
CA PRO A 126 -10.46 11.14 7.09
C PRO A 126 -9.16 11.88 6.75
N ALA A 127 -8.16 11.12 6.31
CA ALA A 127 -6.83 11.63 5.96
C ALA A 127 -6.42 11.22 4.54
N GLY A 128 -7.09 10.24 3.94
CA GLY A 128 -6.98 9.94 2.52
C GLY A 128 -8.04 8.96 2.04
N ASN A 129 -8.37 9.03 0.75
CA ASN A 129 -9.33 8.15 0.09
C ASN A 129 -8.88 7.88 -1.36
N TRP A 130 -8.86 6.60 -1.74
CA TRP A 130 -8.51 6.15 -3.08
C TRP A 130 -9.39 4.99 -3.53
N GLN A 131 -9.33 4.68 -4.83
CA GLN A 131 -9.90 3.48 -5.40
C GLN A 131 -8.82 2.60 -6.02
N GLY A 132 -8.97 1.29 -5.86
CA GLY A 132 -8.12 0.28 -6.47
C GLY A 132 -6.80 0.05 -5.75
N HIS A 133 -5.97 -0.78 -6.38
CA HIS A 133 -4.63 -1.10 -5.89
C HIS A 133 -3.62 0.02 -6.21
N GLY A 134 -2.47 -0.08 -5.56
CA GLY A 134 -1.27 0.67 -5.86
C GLY A 134 -0.69 1.36 -4.64
N THR A 135 0.41 2.08 -4.90
CA THR A 135 1.07 2.92 -3.91
C THR A 135 0.71 4.38 -4.16
N ARG A 136 0.42 5.09 -3.07
CA ARG A 136 0.09 6.52 -3.03
C ARG A 136 1.11 7.20 -2.12
N ASN A 137 1.62 8.33 -2.59
CA ASN A 137 2.56 9.15 -1.85
C ASN A 137 1.96 10.54 -1.69
N GLY A 138 2.06 11.08 -0.49
CA GLY A 138 1.61 12.42 -0.16
C GLY A 138 2.39 12.95 1.04
N THR A 139 2.00 14.14 1.48
CA THR A 139 2.56 14.72 2.69
C THR A 139 1.48 15.32 3.58
N PHE A 140 1.72 15.30 4.88
CA PHE A 140 0.97 16.09 5.87
C PHE A 140 1.89 17.13 6.48
N SER A 141 1.40 18.37 6.58
CA SER A 141 2.06 19.41 7.38
C SER A 141 1.14 19.83 8.51
N TYR A 142 1.60 19.66 9.75
CA TYR A 142 0.81 19.87 10.96
C TYR A 142 1.01 21.26 11.54
N PHE A 143 -0.05 21.79 12.14
CA PHE A 143 -0.08 23.10 12.76
C PHE A 143 -0.81 23.04 14.10
N LEU A 144 -0.32 23.77 15.09
CA LEU A 144 -0.95 23.95 16.39
C LEU A 144 -1.39 25.40 16.54
N VAL A 145 -2.67 25.63 16.87
CA VAL A 145 -3.15 26.96 17.27
C VAL A 145 -2.55 27.31 18.64
N ASN A 146 -1.78 28.39 18.69
CA ASN A 146 -1.08 28.86 19.88
C ASN A 146 -1.96 29.77 20.74
N SER A 147 -1.73 29.81 22.06
CA SER A 147 -2.53 30.62 22.98
C SER A 147 -1.81 30.91 24.29
N TRP A 148 -1.96 32.15 24.79
CA TRP A 148 -1.56 32.54 26.15
C TRP A 148 -2.25 31.74 27.27
N ALA A 149 -3.33 31.02 26.95
CA ALA A 149 -4.02 30.17 27.92
C ALA A 149 -3.22 28.89 28.26
N TYR A 150 -2.32 28.45 27.37
CA TYR A 150 -1.54 27.24 27.58
C TYR A 150 -0.48 27.48 28.65
N LYS A 151 -0.41 26.56 29.62
CA LYS A 151 0.62 26.62 30.67
C LYS A 151 1.94 26.08 30.14
N THR A 152 3.06 26.55 30.67
CA THR A 152 4.38 26.01 30.32
C THR A 152 4.49 24.54 30.69
N GLY A 153 4.95 23.71 29.76
CA GLY A 153 5.13 22.28 29.97
C GLY A 153 5.40 21.55 28.66
N ASN A 154 5.85 20.30 28.75
CA ASN A 154 5.96 19.43 27.59
C ASN A 154 4.64 18.67 27.42
N TYR A 155 3.89 18.97 26.36
CA TYR A 155 2.60 18.34 26.11
C TYR A 155 2.73 17.18 25.14
N THR A 156 2.10 16.05 25.45
CA THR A 156 2.15 14.86 24.60
C THR A 156 0.78 14.24 24.41
N ALA A 157 0.59 13.65 23.24
CA ALA A 157 -0.53 12.78 22.89
C ALA A 157 -0.05 11.80 21.82
N THR A 158 -0.72 10.65 21.71
CA THR A 158 -0.52 9.71 20.62
C THR A 158 -1.64 9.85 19.60
N ALA A 159 -1.32 9.58 18.34
CA ALA A 159 -2.32 9.47 17.28
C ALA A 159 -2.09 8.18 16.50
N THR A 160 -3.20 7.53 16.16
CA THR A 160 -3.23 6.26 15.43
C THR A 160 -3.71 6.54 14.02
N TYR A 161 -2.90 6.16 13.04
CA TYR A 161 -3.33 6.09 11.65
C TYR A 161 -3.85 4.69 11.34
N THR A 162 -4.95 4.62 10.59
CA THR A 162 -5.54 3.35 10.16
C THR A 162 -5.77 3.40 8.66
N LEU A 163 -5.11 2.49 7.93
CA LEU A 163 -5.32 2.25 6.51
C LEU A 163 -6.21 1.02 6.35
N THR A 164 -7.42 1.22 5.83
CA THR A 164 -8.42 0.16 5.63
C THR A 164 -8.47 -0.22 4.15
N VAL A 165 -8.33 -1.52 3.89
CA VAL A 165 -8.42 -2.12 2.56
C VAL A 165 -9.44 -3.28 2.63
N PRO A 166 -10.47 -3.30 1.77
CA PRO A 166 -11.51 -4.31 1.76
C PRO A 166 -11.17 -5.52 0.88
#